data_AF-A0A5U9KZI4-F1
#
_entry.id   AF-A0A5U9KZI4-F1
#
_cell.length_a   1.000
_cell.length_b   1.000
_cell.length_c   1.000
_cell.angle_alpha   90.00
_cell.angle_beta   90.00
_cell.angle_gamma   90.00
#
_symmetry.space_group_name_H-M   'P 1'
#
loop_
_entity.id
_entity.type
_entity.pdbx_description
1 polymer ?
#
loop_
_entity_poly.entity_id
_entity_poly.type
_entity_poly.pdbx_seq_one_letter_code
_entity_poly.pdbx_strand_id
1 'polypeptide(L)'
;MATLKSNALVKVLVPAVLLGAAGVGMRACTSGTPEQTATQQVPLPQLTPEQLRELGIEGDTPQDTLNTLVGKLGEVQRQQGDIMKENLALKEENRKLQAGNGQVDQRIADAVSEAEDRTQKALAQQKTTLTDQFNAMLSGLAPGGGASSAQAGSGADIPVGLGLEPGHDTDISAGSDGFRWAEPQDVVPADPQQGGQGQPPHFATSFLEDNPLTREKNALERNANHR
;
A
#
# COMPACT_ATOMS: atom_id res chain seq x y z
N MET A 1 -12.20 -16.79 15.66
CA MET A 1 -13.19 -16.87 14.56
C MET A 1 -14.22 -15.75 14.74
N ALA A 2 -13.92 -14.55 14.26
CA ALA A 2 -14.85 -13.42 14.38
C ALA A 2 -15.90 -13.51 13.26
N THR A 3 -17.14 -13.77 13.62
CA THR A 3 -18.27 -13.81 12.69
C THR A 3 -18.73 -12.39 12.39
N LEU A 4 -18.56 -11.97 11.13
CA LEU A 4 -19.06 -10.69 10.64
C LEU A 4 -20.59 -10.66 10.74
N LYS A 5 -21.10 -9.83 11.66
CA LYS A 5 -22.53 -9.53 11.83
C LYS A 5 -23.04 -8.88 10.54
N SER A 6 -23.79 -9.63 9.73
CA SER A 6 -24.23 -9.16 8.42
C SER A 6 -25.08 -7.90 8.56
N ASN A 7 -24.69 -6.82 7.89
CA ASN A 7 -25.46 -5.58 7.85
C ASN A 7 -26.65 -5.78 6.90
N ALA A 8 -27.84 -6.02 7.46
CA ALA A 8 -29.08 -6.19 6.69
C ALA A 8 -29.36 -5.00 5.75
N LEU A 9 -28.83 -3.82 6.07
CA LEU A 9 -28.89 -2.64 5.22
C LEU A 9 -28.16 -2.86 3.89
N VAL A 10 -26.98 -3.49 3.90
CA VAL A 10 -26.20 -3.75 2.67
C VAL A 10 -26.92 -4.77 1.77
N LYS A 11 -27.60 -5.75 2.35
CA LYS A 11 -28.41 -6.73 1.61
C LYS A 11 -29.61 -6.11 0.89
N VAL A 12 -30.11 -4.96 1.33
CA VAL A 12 -31.23 -4.24 0.69
C VAL A 12 -30.74 -3.11 -0.21
N LEU A 13 -29.69 -2.40 0.20
CA LEU A 13 -29.15 -1.26 -0.54
C LEU A 13 -28.44 -1.69 -1.82
N VAL A 14 -27.67 -2.79 -1.81
CA VAL A 14 -26.95 -3.27 -3.00
C VAL A 14 -27.90 -3.65 -4.14
N PRO A 15 -28.97 -4.45 -3.94
CA PRO A 15 -29.96 -4.70 -4.99
C PRO A 15 -30.70 -3.42 -5.44
N ALA A 16 -31.03 -2.52 -4.52
CA ALA A 16 -31.75 -1.29 -4.85
C ALA A 16 -30.93 -0.34 -5.73
N VAL A 17 -29.63 -0.20 -5.44
CA VAL A 17 -28.71 0.61 -6.26
C VAL A 17 -28.48 -0.05 -7.62
N LEU A 18 -28.33 -1.37 -7.67
CA LEU A 18 -28.21 -2.10 -8.94
C LEU A 18 -29.45 -1.94 -9.83
N LEU A 19 -30.65 -2.03 -9.25
CA LEU A 19 -31.91 -1.81 -9.99
C LEU A 19 -32.08 -0.35 -10.41
N GLY A 20 -31.68 0.61 -9.57
CA GLY A 20 -31.66 2.03 -9.92
C GLY A 20 -30.72 2.33 -11.09
N ALA A 21 -29.49 1.81 -11.04
CA ALA A 21 -28.50 1.97 -12.11
C ALA A 21 -28.96 1.29 -13.42
N ALA A 22 -29.54 0.09 -13.33
CA ALA A 22 -30.12 -0.60 -14.47
C ALA A 22 -31.30 0.18 -15.07
N GLY A 23 -32.19 0.75 -14.24
CA GLY A 23 -33.32 1.56 -14.68
C GLY A 23 -32.88 2.86 -15.39
N VAL A 24 -31.88 3.55 -14.86
CA VAL A 24 -31.30 4.75 -15.48
C VAL A 24 -30.57 4.39 -16.78
N GLY A 25 -29.81 3.29 -16.79
CA GLY A 25 -29.12 2.80 -17.99
C GLY A 25 -30.10 2.38 -19.10
N MET A 26 -31.20 1.73 -18.75
CA MET A 26 -32.24 1.34 -19.70
C MET A 26 -33.02 2.56 -20.21
N ARG A 27 -33.29 3.57 -19.36
CA ARG A 27 -33.89 4.85 -19.79
C ARG A 27 -32.96 5.66 -20.69
N ALA A 28 -31.64 5.61 -20.45
CA ALA A 28 -30.64 6.27 -21.26
C ALA A 28 -30.42 5.60 -22.63
N CYS A 29 -30.63 4.28 -22.73
CA CYS A 29 -30.55 3.56 -24.01
C CYS A 29 -31.85 3.58 -24.82
N THR A 30 -33.00 3.91 -24.21
CA THR A 30 -34.32 3.97 -24.89
C THR A 30 -34.79 5.38 -25.23
N SER A 31 -34.13 6.43 -24.74
CA SER A 31 -34.28 7.80 -25.26
C SER A 31 -33.50 7.97 -26.57
N GLY A 32 -33.86 7.17 -27.56
CA GLY A 32 -33.47 7.29 -28.96
C GLY A 32 -34.58 7.97 -29.77
N THR A 33 -35.02 9.15 -29.33
CA THR A 33 -35.64 10.13 -30.21
C THR A 33 -35.05 11.48 -29.83
N PRO A 34 -34.24 12.12 -30.69
CA PRO A 34 -33.95 13.52 -30.51
C PRO A 34 -35.29 14.23 -30.64
N GLU A 35 -35.80 14.77 -29.54
CA GLU A 35 -36.70 15.91 -29.60
C GLU A 35 -36.06 16.88 -30.60
N GLN A 36 -36.67 16.98 -31.79
CA GLN A 36 -36.61 18.19 -32.57
C GLN A 36 -36.96 19.27 -31.56
N THR A 37 -35.94 19.95 -31.05
CA THR A 37 -36.13 21.17 -30.30
C THR A 37 -36.86 22.06 -31.27
N ALA A 38 -38.17 22.13 -31.05
CA ALA A 38 -39.03 23.05 -31.72
C ALA A 38 -38.28 24.37 -31.73
N THR A 39 -38.16 24.98 -32.90
CA THR A 39 -38.13 26.43 -33.03
C THR A 39 -39.41 26.97 -32.41
N GLN A 40 -39.53 26.87 -31.09
CA GLN A 40 -40.39 27.71 -30.30
C GLN A 40 -39.64 29.03 -30.30
N GLN A 41 -39.87 29.79 -31.38
CA GLN A 41 -39.78 31.23 -31.34
C GLN A 41 -40.68 31.64 -30.18
N VAL A 42 -40.10 31.70 -28.98
CA VAL A 42 -40.64 32.57 -27.93
C VAL A 42 -40.69 33.93 -28.62
N PRO A 43 -41.88 34.52 -28.83
CA PRO A 43 -41.92 35.91 -29.23
C PRO A 43 -41.27 36.61 -28.05
N LEU A 44 -40.01 37.04 -28.22
CA LEU A 44 -39.41 38.03 -27.35
C LEU A 44 -40.49 39.11 -27.21
N PRO A 45 -41.00 39.37 -25.99
CA PRO A 45 -41.87 40.50 -25.79
C PRO A 45 -41.08 41.69 -26.31
N GLN A 46 -41.53 42.28 -27.43
CA GLN A 46 -40.97 43.52 -27.90
C GLN A 46 -41.30 44.53 -26.82
N LEU A 47 -40.34 44.71 -25.90
CA LEU A 47 -40.42 45.73 -24.88
C LEU A 47 -40.53 47.04 -25.63
N THR A 48 -41.70 47.68 -25.48
CA THR A 48 -42.02 48.91 -26.18
C THR A 48 -40.98 49.96 -25.80
N PRO A 49 -40.54 50.80 -26.76
CA PRO A 49 -39.45 51.76 -26.56
C PRO A 49 -39.73 52.79 -25.46
N GLU A 50 -40.95 52.85 -24.94
CA GLU A 50 -41.33 53.70 -23.83
C GLU A 50 -41.05 53.08 -22.45
N GLN A 51 -41.08 51.75 -22.30
CA GLN A 51 -40.78 51.07 -21.02
C GLN A 51 -39.27 50.97 -20.74
N LEU A 52 -38.44 50.96 -21.78
CA LEU A 52 -36.99 51.12 -21.67
C LEU A 52 -36.59 52.54 -21.26
N ARG A 53 -37.45 53.53 -21.56
CA ARG A 53 -37.24 54.94 -21.25
C ARG A 53 -37.53 55.27 -19.79
N GLU A 54 -38.40 54.48 -19.15
CA GLU A 54 -38.83 54.67 -17.76
C GLU A 54 -37.98 53.86 -16.75
N LEU A 55 -37.11 52.96 -17.23
CA LEU A 55 -36.23 52.11 -16.41
C LEU A 55 -34.81 52.66 -16.19
N GLY A 56 -34.53 53.91 -16.61
CA GLY A 56 -33.30 54.63 -16.21
C GLY A 56 -32.00 54.19 -16.90
N ILE A 57 -32.07 53.56 -18.06
CA ILE A 57 -30.94 53.32 -18.97
C ILE A 57 -30.74 54.53 -19.88
N GLU A 58 -30.43 55.68 -19.30
CA GLU A 58 -30.11 56.92 -20.05
C GLU A 58 -28.61 57.13 -20.28
N GLY A 59 -27.78 56.10 -20.06
CA GLY A 59 -26.33 56.27 -20.09
C GLY A 59 -25.62 55.89 -21.39
N ASP A 60 -26.17 54.95 -22.17
CA ASP A 60 -25.40 54.27 -23.20
C ASP A 60 -26.19 54.16 -24.52
N THR A 61 -25.57 54.58 -25.62
CA THR A 61 -26.20 54.58 -26.94
C THR A 61 -26.61 53.15 -27.32
N PRO A 62 -27.72 52.89 -28.04
CA PRO A 62 -28.06 51.53 -28.49
C PRO A 62 -26.95 50.85 -29.32
N GLN A 63 -26.01 51.62 -29.86
CA GLN A 63 -24.79 51.13 -30.49
C GLN A 63 -23.74 50.63 -29.49
N ASP A 64 -23.57 51.28 -28.33
CA ASP A 64 -22.61 50.87 -27.30
C ASP A 64 -23.03 49.60 -26.57
N THR A 65 -24.35 49.42 -26.37
CA THR A 65 -24.87 48.17 -25.79
C THR A 65 -24.67 46.97 -26.73
N LEU A 66 -24.84 47.14 -28.04
CA LEU A 66 -24.55 46.09 -29.03
C LEU A 66 -23.05 45.81 -29.12
N ASN A 67 -22.21 46.83 -29.14
CA ASN A 67 -20.75 46.67 -29.13
C ASN A 67 -20.29 45.90 -27.88
N THR A 68 -20.89 46.19 -26.73
CA THR A 68 -20.61 45.46 -25.48
C THR A 68 -21.05 43.99 -25.57
N LEU A 69 -22.24 43.71 -26.10
CA LEU A 69 -22.70 42.33 -26.29
C LEU A 69 -21.84 41.55 -27.28
N VAL A 70 -21.42 42.19 -28.38
CA VAL A 70 -20.51 41.60 -29.36
C VAL A 70 -19.13 41.36 -28.74
N GLY A 71 -18.65 42.30 -27.91
CA GLY A 71 -17.41 42.13 -27.13
C GLY A 71 -17.49 40.94 -26.18
N LYS A 72 -18.56 40.84 -25.38
CA LYS A 72 -18.80 39.71 -24.48
C LYS A 72 -18.96 38.38 -25.22
N LEU A 73 -19.63 38.38 -26.38
CA LEU A 73 -19.75 37.18 -27.21
C LEU A 73 -18.39 36.74 -27.77
N GLY A 74 -17.56 37.70 -28.19
CA GLY A 74 -16.19 37.44 -28.62
C GLY A 74 -15.32 36.87 -27.50
N GLU A 75 -15.50 37.35 -26.26
CA GLU A 75 -14.84 36.81 -25.07
C GLU A 75 -15.28 35.37 -24.78
N VAL A 76 -16.60 35.09 -24.81
CA VAL A 76 -17.12 33.72 -24.65
C VAL A 76 -16.61 32.79 -25.75
N GLN A 77 -16.55 33.25 -27.01
CA GLN A 77 -15.99 32.45 -28.10
C GLN A 77 -14.50 32.16 -27.90
N ARG A 78 -13.72 33.14 -27.44
CA ARG A 78 -12.32 32.94 -27.06
C ARG A 78 -12.19 31.91 -25.94
N GLN A 79 -12.94 32.09 -24.87
CA GLN A 79 -12.94 31.18 -23.73
C GLN A 79 -13.35 29.76 -24.14
N GLN A 80 -14.33 29.63 -25.04
CA GLN A 80 -14.74 28.33 -25.58
C GLN A 80 -13.61 27.69 -26.39
N GLY A 81 -12.91 28.47 -27.22
CA GLY A 81 -11.74 28.03 -27.97
C GLY A 81 -10.58 27.59 -27.07
N ASP A 82 -10.33 28.32 -25.99
CA ASP A 82 -9.26 28.01 -25.03
C ASP A 82 -9.60 26.75 -24.21
N ILE A 83 -10.84 26.62 -23.72
CA ILE A 83 -11.32 25.39 -23.06
C ILE A 83 -11.19 24.18 -23.99
N MET A 84 -11.54 24.33 -25.27
CA MET A 84 -11.39 23.23 -26.23
C MET A 84 -9.91 22.82 -26.41
N LYS A 85 -8.98 23.79 -26.51
CA LYS A 85 -7.54 23.50 -26.59
C LYS A 85 -7.02 22.83 -25.32
N GLU A 86 -7.40 23.32 -24.15
CA GLU A 86 -7.03 22.73 -22.87
C GLU A 86 -7.58 21.31 -22.73
N ASN A 87 -8.83 21.07 -23.14
CA ASN A 87 -9.42 19.74 -23.09
C ASN A 87 -8.70 18.74 -24.02
N LEU A 88 -8.26 19.20 -25.20
CA LEU A 88 -7.44 18.39 -26.10
C LEU A 88 -6.07 18.09 -25.50
N ALA A 89 -5.40 19.09 -24.93
CA ALA A 89 -4.11 18.92 -24.26
C ALA A 89 -4.22 17.93 -23.07
N LEU A 90 -5.25 18.07 -22.24
CA LEU A 90 -5.53 17.17 -21.12
C LEU A 90 -5.79 15.73 -21.60
N LYS A 91 -6.52 15.54 -22.70
CA LYS A 91 -6.74 14.21 -23.28
C LYS A 91 -5.45 13.58 -23.78
N GLU A 92 -4.57 14.36 -24.41
CA GLU A 92 -3.28 13.88 -24.88
C GLU A 92 -2.35 13.52 -23.71
N GLU A 93 -2.31 14.34 -22.67
CA GLU A 93 -1.59 14.04 -21.44
C GLU A 93 -2.13 12.79 -20.76
N ASN A 94 -3.45 12.62 -20.67
CA ASN A 94 -4.06 11.42 -20.09
C ASN A 94 -3.66 10.16 -20.88
N ARG A 95 -3.67 10.23 -22.21
CA ARG A 95 -3.20 9.13 -23.07
C ARG A 95 -1.72 8.82 -22.82
N LYS A 96 -0.88 9.85 -22.66
CA LYS A 96 0.54 9.69 -22.33
C LYS A 96 0.75 9.05 -20.96
N LEU A 97 -0.01 9.49 -19.95
CA LEU A 97 0.02 8.92 -18.60
C LEU A 97 -0.44 7.46 -18.60
N GLN A 98 -1.51 7.12 -19.31
CA GLN A 98 -1.97 5.75 -19.46
C GLN A 98 -0.93 4.86 -20.16
N ALA A 99 -0.29 5.35 -21.22
CA ALA A 99 0.80 4.63 -21.88
C ALA A 99 2.01 4.43 -20.96
N GLY A 100 2.35 5.45 -20.15
CA GLY A 100 3.41 5.38 -19.16
C GLY A 100 3.11 4.38 -18.05
N ASN A 101 1.90 4.39 -17.49
CA ASN A 101 1.46 3.43 -16.47
C ASN A 101 1.52 1.99 -17.00
N GLY A 102 1.03 1.73 -18.21
CA GLY A 102 1.12 0.38 -18.80
C GLY A 102 2.57 -0.12 -18.94
N GLN A 103 3.52 0.77 -19.27
CA GLN A 103 4.93 0.41 -19.32
C GLN A 103 5.52 0.13 -17.93
N VAL A 104 5.13 0.91 -16.91
CA VAL A 104 5.56 0.68 -15.53
C VAL A 104 5.00 -0.63 -15.00
N ASP A 105 3.72 -0.90 -15.22
CA ASP A 105 3.06 -2.14 -14.81
C ASP A 105 3.73 -3.37 -15.46
N GLN A 106 4.08 -3.29 -16.75
CA GLN A 106 4.81 -4.35 -17.42
C GLN A 106 6.20 -4.59 -16.80
N ARG A 107 6.95 -3.52 -16.51
CA ARG A 107 8.27 -3.64 -15.86
C ARG A 107 8.16 -4.21 -14.45
N ILE A 108 7.11 -3.85 -13.71
CA ILE A 108 6.84 -4.39 -12.38
C ILE A 108 6.49 -5.87 -12.49
N ALA A 109 5.61 -6.26 -13.42
CA ALA A 109 5.27 -7.67 -13.64
C ALA A 109 6.50 -8.51 -14.02
N ASP A 110 7.34 -8.00 -14.93
CA ASP A 110 8.59 -8.65 -15.32
C ASP A 110 9.54 -8.80 -14.12
N ALA A 111 9.77 -7.72 -13.36
CA ALA A 111 10.64 -7.74 -12.19
C ALA A 111 10.12 -8.63 -11.06
N VAL A 112 8.80 -8.67 -10.85
CA VAL A 112 8.15 -9.56 -9.87
C VAL A 112 8.30 -11.01 -10.30
N SER A 113 8.03 -11.33 -11.57
CA SER A 113 8.19 -12.71 -12.09
C SER A 113 9.64 -13.19 -11.98
N GLU A 114 10.62 -12.31 -12.25
CA GLU A 114 12.03 -12.63 -12.10
C GLU A 114 12.41 -12.85 -10.62
N ALA A 115 11.86 -12.05 -9.70
CA ALA A 115 12.07 -12.23 -8.28
C ALA A 115 11.45 -13.55 -7.78
N GLU A 116 10.24 -13.89 -8.21
CA GLU A 116 9.58 -15.17 -7.92
C GLU A 116 10.40 -16.35 -8.45
N ASP A 117 10.88 -16.29 -9.68
CA ASP A 117 11.75 -17.32 -10.26
C ASP A 117 13.05 -17.48 -9.47
N ARG A 118 13.69 -16.37 -9.08
CA ARG A 118 14.92 -16.40 -8.28
C ARG A 118 14.67 -17.00 -6.90
N THR A 119 13.58 -16.63 -6.23
CA THR A 119 13.23 -17.17 -4.90
C THR A 119 12.88 -18.65 -4.98
N GLN A 120 12.13 -19.09 -6.01
CA GLN A 120 11.80 -20.49 -6.21
C GLN A 120 13.05 -21.34 -6.49
N LYS A 121 13.97 -20.83 -7.32
CA LYS A 121 15.27 -21.48 -7.56
C LYS A 121 16.12 -21.56 -6.30
N ALA A 122 16.21 -20.48 -5.52
CA ALA A 122 16.95 -20.46 -4.26
C ALA A 122 16.36 -21.47 -3.26
N LEU A 123 15.04 -21.55 -3.15
CA LEU A 123 14.35 -22.51 -2.29
C LEU A 123 14.56 -23.96 -2.76
N ALA A 124 14.53 -24.21 -4.07
CA ALA A 124 14.82 -25.53 -4.63
C ALA A 124 16.27 -25.94 -4.37
N GLN A 125 17.23 -25.03 -4.54
CA GLN A 125 18.64 -25.27 -4.22
C GLN A 125 18.85 -25.55 -2.74
N GLN A 126 18.20 -24.79 -1.85
CA GLN A 126 18.26 -25.03 -0.41
C GLN A 126 17.70 -26.40 -0.04
N LYS A 127 16.55 -26.79 -0.62
CA LYS A 127 15.96 -28.12 -0.42
C LYS A 127 16.92 -29.22 -0.87
N THR A 128 17.50 -29.12 -2.06
CA THR A 128 18.46 -30.10 -2.56
C THR A 128 19.67 -30.18 -1.65
N THR A 129 20.24 -29.03 -1.27
CA THR A 129 21.40 -28.97 -0.37
C THR A 129 21.11 -29.58 1.00
N LEU A 130 19.92 -29.35 1.57
CA LEU A 130 19.49 -29.97 2.82
C LEU A 130 19.25 -31.48 2.67
N THR A 131 18.69 -31.90 1.54
CA THR A 131 18.46 -33.33 1.24
C THR A 131 19.78 -34.06 1.07
N ASP A 132 20.75 -33.47 0.39
CA ASP A 132 22.09 -34.04 0.20
C ASP A 132 22.85 -34.14 1.53
N GLN A 133 22.78 -33.10 2.37
CA GLN A 133 23.34 -33.15 3.73
C GLN A 133 22.67 -34.24 4.58
N PHE A 134 21.34 -34.35 4.53
CA PHE A 134 20.61 -35.39 5.25
C PHE A 134 21.00 -36.79 4.77
N ASN A 135 21.16 -36.99 3.46
CA ASN A 135 21.58 -38.26 2.89
C ASN A 135 23.04 -38.61 3.23
N ALA A 136 23.94 -37.62 3.29
CA ALA A 136 25.31 -37.81 3.75
C ALA A 136 25.37 -38.24 5.23
N MET A 137 24.58 -37.60 6.10
CA MET A 137 24.45 -38.00 7.50
C MET A 137 23.86 -39.41 7.63
N LEU A 138 22.80 -39.73 6.87
CA LEU A 138 22.19 -41.05 6.87
C LEU A 138 23.15 -42.14 6.36
N SER A 139 23.96 -41.84 5.35
CA SER A 139 24.98 -42.76 4.83
C SER A 139 26.13 -42.97 5.84
N GLY A 140 26.47 -41.96 6.62
CA GLY A 140 27.41 -42.08 7.75
C GLY A 140 26.86 -42.87 8.93
N LEU A 141 25.53 -42.83 9.14
CA LEU A 141 24.82 -43.61 10.16
C LEU A 141 24.42 -45.01 9.67
N ALA A 142 24.50 -45.30 8.37
CA ALA A 142 24.13 -46.59 7.82
C ALA A 142 25.03 -47.70 8.44
N PRO A 143 24.44 -48.76 9.01
CA PRO A 143 25.17 -49.79 9.74
C PRO A 143 25.93 -50.67 8.74
N GLY A 144 27.10 -50.20 8.31
CA GLY A 144 27.91 -50.87 7.29
C GLY A 144 29.22 -50.17 6.91
N GLY A 145 29.48 -48.95 7.39
CA GLY A 145 30.77 -48.26 7.24
C GLY A 145 31.83 -48.85 8.17
N GLY A 146 32.44 -49.97 7.77
CA GLY A 146 33.39 -50.72 8.58
C GLY A 146 34.79 -50.11 8.73
N ALA A 147 35.30 -50.21 9.96
CA ALA A 147 36.66 -50.58 10.36
C ALA A 147 37.89 -49.87 9.75
N SER A 148 38.42 -48.89 10.49
CA SER A 148 39.86 -48.57 10.66
C SER A 148 39.95 -47.41 11.66
N SER A 149 40.66 -47.40 12.78
CA SER A 149 41.79 -48.19 13.27
C SER A 149 41.91 -48.02 14.80
N ALA A 150 42.15 -49.13 15.49
CA ALA A 150 42.75 -49.32 16.81
C ALA A 150 43.06 -48.08 17.68
N GLN A 151 42.42 -48.00 18.86
CA GLN A 151 43.12 -48.09 20.15
C GLN A 151 42.08 -48.34 21.25
N ALA A 152 42.26 -49.42 22.00
CA ALA A 152 41.44 -49.79 23.14
C ALA A 152 41.51 -48.74 24.26
N GLY A 153 40.35 -48.30 24.74
CA GLY A 153 40.19 -47.45 25.92
C GLY A 153 38.72 -47.40 26.32
N SER A 154 38.40 -47.96 27.48
CA SER A 154 37.08 -48.23 28.02
C SER A 154 36.07 -47.07 27.97
N GLY A 155 34.83 -47.40 27.58
CA GLY A 155 33.62 -46.86 28.21
C GLY A 155 33.29 -45.39 28.01
N ALA A 156 33.05 -44.95 26.78
CA ALA A 156 32.20 -43.81 26.48
C ALA A 156 31.64 -43.94 25.07
N ASP A 157 30.38 -44.37 24.96
CA ASP A 157 29.62 -44.52 23.72
C ASP A 157 29.10 -43.15 23.23
N ILE A 158 29.99 -42.15 23.20
CA ILE A 158 29.71 -40.80 22.69
C ILE A 158 30.82 -40.45 21.70
N PRO A 159 30.49 -40.25 20.41
CA PRO A 159 31.49 -39.91 19.40
C PRO A 159 32.14 -38.57 19.73
N VAL A 160 33.47 -38.55 19.74
CA VAL A 160 34.30 -37.35 19.87
C VAL A 160 34.00 -36.40 18.70
N GLY A 161 33.25 -35.33 18.98
CA GLY A 161 32.77 -34.39 17.96
C GLY A 161 31.49 -33.63 18.33
N LEU A 162 30.81 -34.03 19.41
CA LEU A 162 29.59 -33.37 19.91
C LEU A 162 29.83 -32.17 20.84
N GLY A 163 31.07 -31.69 20.99
CA GLY A 163 31.36 -30.43 21.72
C GLY A 163 30.96 -30.41 23.20
N LEU A 164 30.65 -31.56 23.80
CA LEU A 164 30.45 -31.72 25.22
C LEU A 164 31.80 -32.06 25.86
N GLU A 165 32.69 -31.07 25.90
CA GLU A 165 33.82 -31.10 26.84
C GLU A 165 33.21 -31.13 28.26
N PRO A 166 33.45 -32.16 29.09
CA PRO A 166 32.99 -32.16 30.46
C PRO A 166 33.80 -31.10 31.22
N GLY A 167 33.21 -29.91 31.40
CA GLY A 167 33.93 -28.76 31.94
C GLY A 167 33.42 -27.38 31.53
N HIS A 168 32.42 -27.27 30.64
CA HIS A 168 31.81 -25.98 30.26
C HIS A 168 30.32 -25.85 30.60
N ASP A 169 29.77 -26.80 31.36
CA ASP A 169 28.38 -26.84 31.81
C ASP A 169 28.18 -26.14 33.16
N THR A 170 28.56 -24.86 33.28
CA THR A 170 28.19 -24.08 34.49
C THR A 170 26.93 -23.22 34.34
N ASP A 171 26.44 -22.94 33.12
CA ASP A 171 25.33 -22.00 32.96
C ASP A 171 24.11 -22.55 32.18
N ILE A 172 24.13 -23.79 31.72
CA ILE A 172 22.98 -24.39 31.02
C ILE A 172 22.17 -25.23 32.01
N SER A 173 21.28 -24.56 32.74
CA SER A 173 20.30 -25.23 33.62
C SER A 173 19.35 -26.09 32.78
N ALA A 174 19.62 -27.40 32.69
CA ALA A 174 18.71 -28.36 32.11
C ALA A 174 17.47 -28.48 33.02
N GLY A 175 16.33 -27.97 32.57
CA GLY A 175 15.05 -28.16 33.26
C GLY A 175 14.69 -29.63 33.34
N SER A 176 14.07 -30.05 34.45
CA SER A 176 13.70 -31.44 34.74
C SER A 176 12.65 -32.05 33.78
N ASP A 177 12.16 -31.27 32.82
CA ASP A 177 11.07 -31.62 31.91
C ASP A 177 11.57 -31.85 30.46
N GLY A 178 12.88 -32.05 30.27
CA GLY A 178 13.49 -32.28 28.95
C GLY A 178 13.59 -31.03 28.06
N PHE A 179 12.96 -29.93 28.47
CA PHE A 179 13.13 -28.62 27.85
C PHE A 179 14.38 -27.93 28.37
N ARG A 180 15.26 -27.54 27.45
CA ARG A 180 16.44 -26.71 27.74
C ARG A 180 16.05 -25.26 27.57
N TRP A 181 16.03 -24.51 28.67
CA TRP A 181 15.91 -23.07 28.62
C TRP A 181 17.27 -22.48 28.24
N ALA A 182 17.29 -21.72 27.16
CA ALA A 182 18.44 -20.90 26.81
C ALA A 182 18.16 -19.47 27.31
N GLU A 183 19.08 -18.92 28.10
CA GLU A 183 19.03 -17.53 28.55
C GLU A 183 19.09 -16.61 27.31
N PRO A 184 18.18 -15.62 27.15
CA PRO A 184 18.24 -14.69 26.04
C PRO A 184 19.50 -13.83 26.10
N GLN A 185 20.28 -13.81 25.02
CA GLN A 185 21.57 -13.08 24.95
C GLN A 185 21.43 -11.56 25.05
N ASP A 186 20.21 -11.02 24.89
CA ASP A 186 19.93 -9.59 24.91
C ASP A 186 19.68 -9.05 26.33
N VAL A 187 19.85 -9.87 27.38
CA VAL A 187 19.72 -9.43 28.77
C VAL A 187 20.93 -8.58 29.14
N VAL A 188 20.67 -7.34 29.56
CA VAL A 188 21.74 -6.45 30.02
C VAL A 188 22.01 -6.77 31.50
N PRO A 189 23.26 -7.04 31.91
CA PRO A 189 23.59 -7.25 33.31
C PRO A 189 23.27 -6.00 34.12
N ALA A 190 22.49 -6.15 35.19
CA ALA A 190 22.22 -5.04 36.10
C ALA A 190 23.54 -4.54 36.71
N ASP A 191 23.78 -3.23 36.63
CA ASP A 191 24.98 -2.59 37.18
C ASP A 191 25.07 -2.88 38.69
N PRO A 192 26.13 -3.55 39.17
CA PRO A 192 26.28 -3.90 40.58
C PRO A 192 26.38 -2.68 41.52
N GLN A 193 26.56 -1.45 41.00
CA GLN A 193 26.49 -0.24 41.82
C GLN A 193 25.07 0.25 42.12
N GLN A 194 24.05 -0.14 41.33
CA GLN A 194 22.65 0.15 41.59
C GLN A 194 21.96 -1.09 42.13
N GLY A 195 22.44 -1.53 43.30
CA GLY A 195 22.06 -2.80 43.90
C GLY A 195 20.56 -2.95 44.19
N GLY A 196 20.09 -4.17 43.96
CA GLY A 196 18.86 -4.74 44.53
C GLY A 196 18.59 -6.10 43.93
N GLN A 197 18.87 -7.19 44.66
CA GLN A 197 18.43 -8.54 44.27
C GLN A 197 16.91 -8.51 44.02
N GLY A 198 16.50 -8.77 42.78
CA GLY A 198 15.09 -8.85 42.38
C GLY A 198 14.63 -7.86 41.30
N GLN A 199 15.51 -7.12 40.63
CA GLN A 199 15.10 -6.37 39.45
C GLN A 199 14.79 -7.32 38.28
N PRO A 200 13.66 -7.13 37.57
CA PRO A 200 13.31 -7.93 36.41
C PRO A 200 14.37 -7.76 35.31
N PRO A 201 14.64 -8.79 34.48
CA PRO A 201 15.59 -8.70 33.39
C PRO A 201 15.22 -7.52 32.49
N HIS A 202 16.16 -6.61 32.28
CA HIS A 202 15.98 -5.45 31.41
C HIS A 202 16.72 -5.72 30.10
N PHE A 203 16.04 -5.36 29.01
CA PHE A 203 16.54 -5.50 27.65
C PHE A 203 16.90 -4.11 27.14
N ALA A 204 17.87 -4.02 26.23
CA ALA A 204 18.23 -2.75 25.63
C ALA A 204 17.05 -2.17 24.82
N THR A 205 16.31 -1.22 25.40
CA THR A 205 15.17 -0.53 24.75
C THR A 205 15.58 0.53 23.73
N SER A 206 16.86 0.57 23.33
CA SER A 206 17.43 1.56 22.41
C SER A 206 16.70 1.67 21.06
N PHE A 207 16.00 0.61 20.62
CA PHE A 207 15.16 0.61 19.42
C PHE A 207 13.81 1.32 19.59
N LEU A 208 13.33 1.51 20.83
CA LEU A 208 12.07 2.23 21.11
C LEU A 208 12.28 3.74 21.19
N GLU A 209 13.43 4.17 21.73
CA GLU A 209 13.71 5.57 21.99
C GLU A 209 14.14 6.33 20.73
N ASP A 210 14.92 5.70 19.85
CA ASP A 210 15.38 6.29 18.58
C ASP A 210 14.74 5.67 17.34
N ASN A 211 13.41 5.58 17.37
CA ASN A 211 12.61 5.17 16.21
C ASN A 211 12.40 6.36 15.25
N PRO A 212 12.43 6.16 13.91
CA PRO A 212 12.07 7.21 12.93
C PRO A 212 10.77 7.95 13.25
N LEU A 213 9.75 7.25 13.78
CA LEU A 213 8.48 7.85 14.20
C LEU A 213 8.67 8.89 15.33
N THR A 214 9.52 8.58 16.32
CA THR A 214 9.82 9.48 17.44
C THR A 214 10.61 10.70 16.96
N ARG A 215 11.52 10.52 15.99
CA ARG A 215 12.25 11.64 15.37
C ARG A 215 11.34 12.58 14.60
N GLU A 216 10.43 12.04 13.78
CA GLU A 216 9.48 12.86 13.04
C GLU A 216 8.52 13.59 13.97
N LYS A 217 8.00 12.93 15.00
CA LYS A 217 7.16 13.57 16.02
C LYS A 217 7.90 14.74 16.69
N ASN A 218 9.13 14.52 17.16
CA ASN A 218 9.93 15.57 17.80
C ASN A 218 10.31 16.70 16.82
N ALA A 219 10.49 16.40 15.53
CA ALA A 219 10.71 17.42 14.50
C ALA A 219 9.44 18.27 14.26
N LEU A 220 8.26 17.64 14.22
CA LEU A 220 6.98 18.33 14.12
C LEU A 220 6.68 19.20 15.33
N GLU A 221 6.90 18.70 16.55
CA GLU A 221 6.70 19.48 17.79
C GLU A 221 7.63 20.69 17.86
N ARG A 222 8.90 20.57 17.42
CA ARG A 222 9.83 21.71 17.32
C ARG A 222 9.38 22.75 16.30
N ASN A 223 8.88 22.30 15.14
CA ASN A 223 8.35 23.21 14.12
C ASN A 223 7.05 23.90 14.57
N ALA A 224 6.22 23.22 15.37
CA ALA A 224 4.99 23.78 15.92
C ALA A 224 5.27 24.84 17.00
N ASN A 225 6.30 24.65 17.84
CA ASN A 225 6.70 25.60 18.87
C ASN A 225 7.52 26.80 18.34
N HIS A 226 7.83 26.85 17.04
CA HIS A 226 8.52 27.95 16.38
C HIS A 226 7.63 28.74 15.41
N ARG A 227 6.31 28.56 15.50
CA ARG A 227 5.29 29.42 14.89
C ARG A 227 4.51 30.15 15.97
#